data_AF-A0A2I2A7N8-F1
#
_entry.id   AF-A0A2I2A7N8-F1
#
_cell.length_a   1.000
_cell.length_b   1.000
_cell.length_c   1.000
_cell.angle_alpha   90.00
_cell.angle_beta   90.00
_cell.angle_gamma   90.00
#
_symmetry.space_group_name_H-M   'P 1'
#
loop_
_entity.id
_entity.type
_entity.pdbx_description
1 polymer ?
#
loop_
_entity_poly.entity_id
_entity_poly.type
_entity_poly.pdbx_seq_one_letter_code
_entity_poly.pdbx_strand_id
1 'polypeptide(L)'
;MTLEQARFNMVEQQIRPWDVLDAKVLDLFMNTPRHQFVTEAQQQLAYTDTSLPIGEGQFMLPPTVEARVLQALDIAENETVLEIGTGSGHNTALLAKSARHVTTVEYFSSILETAKSRLSTFDNIEFHQGDGSQDWQDNKQYDVIYLTGAVTDISSNYLQKLTIGGRIAAFVGTSPAMTAQIITRVGENEWETEALFETVIPSLIHAEPKATFQL
;
A
#
# COMPACT_ATOMS: atom_id res chain seq x y z
N MET A 1 -19.03 -21.60 2.86
CA MET A 1 -17.91 -21.12 3.70
C MET A 1 -18.33 -19.78 4.30
N THR A 2 -18.20 -19.58 5.62
CA THR A 2 -18.49 -18.28 6.25
C THR A 2 -17.38 -17.28 5.92
N LEU A 3 -17.65 -15.96 6.02
CA LEU A 3 -16.63 -14.93 5.80
C LEU A 3 -15.47 -15.05 6.81
N GLU A 4 -15.76 -15.46 8.05
CA GLU A 4 -14.74 -15.69 9.06
C GLU A 4 -13.82 -16.87 8.70
N GLN A 5 -14.38 -17.98 8.21
CA GLN A 5 -13.58 -19.11 7.75
C GLN A 5 -12.77 -18.75 6.50
N ALA A 6 -13.34 -17.96 5.59
CA ALA A 6 -12.65 -17.46 4.41
C ALA A 6 -11.44 -16.59 4.80
N ARG A 7 -11.61 -15.68 5.77
CA ARG A 7 -10.53 -14.87 6.34
C ARG A 7 -9.44 -15.72 6.97
N PHE A 8 -9.81 -16.68 7.81
CA PHE A 8 -8.86 -17.59 8.43
C PHE A 8 -8.06 -18.36 7.37
N ASN A 9 -8.73 -18.89 6.33
CA ASN A 9 -8.05 -19.59 5.25
C ASN A 9 -7.14 -18.66 4.44
N MET A 10 -7.53 -17.41 4.18
CA MET A 10 -6.66 -16.42 3.53
C MET A 10 -5.37 -16.23 4.34
N VAL A 11 -5.46 -16.06 5.66
CA VAL A 11 -4.27 -15.85 6.50
C VAL A 11 -3.41 -17.11 6.57
N GLU A 12 -3.99 -18.25 6.90
CA GLU A 12 -3.22 -19.47 7.17
C GLU A 12 -2.75 -20.22 5.91
N GLN A 13 -3.47 -20.10 4.79
CA GLN A 13 -3.21 -20.89 3.58
C GLN A 13 -2.72 -20.06 2.40
N GLN A 14 -2.83 -18.73 2.43
CA GLN A 14 -2.35 -17.86 1.34
C GLN A 14 -1.25 -16.93 1.84
N ILE A 15 -1.51 -16.12 2.88
CA ILE A 15 -0.56 -15.14 3.40
C ILE A 15 0.64 -15.81 4.08
N ARG A 16 0.41 -16.68 5.07
CA ARG A 16 1.50 -17.33 5.81
C ARG A 16 2.45 -18.14 4.92
N PRO A 17 1.97 -18.96 3.95
CA PRO A 17 2.85 -19.68 3.03
C PRO A 17 3.64 -18.79 2.07
N TRP A 18 3.25 -17.52 1.92
CA TRP A 18 3.96 -16.53 1.11
C TRP A 18 5.05 -15.79 1.91
N ASP A 19 5.71 -16.53 2.79
CA ASP A 19 6.77 -16.09 3.71
C ASP A 19 6.38 -14.97 4.69
N VAL A 20 5.08 -14.73 4.92
CA VAL A 20 4.62 -13.80 5.96
C VAL A 20 4.51 -14.53 7.30
N LEU A 21 5.51 -14.35 8.15
CA LEU A 21 5.66 -15.08 9.42
C LEU A 21 5.51 -14.18 10.65
N ASP A 22 5.52 -12.85 10.49
CA ASP A 22 5.30 -11.93 11.59
C ASP A 22 3.88 -12.06 12.15
N ALA A 23 3.79 -12.48 13.41
CA ALA A 23 2.52 -12.63 14.12
C ALA A 23 1.72 -11.33 14.16
N LYS A 24 2.37 -10.17 14.28
CA LYS A 24 1.68 -8.87 14.29
C LYS A 24 0.96 -8.61 12.98
N VAL A 25 1.64 -8.87 11.85
CA VAL A 25 1.05 -8.72 10.51
C VAL A 25 -0.10 -9.70 10.31
N LEU A 26 0.07 -10.96 10.68
CA LEU A 26 -0.97 -11.97 10.55
C LEU A 26 -2.20 -11.61 11.40
N ASP A 27 -2.00 -11.11 12.62
CA ASP A 27 -3.07 -10.64 13.49
C ASP A 27 -3.78 -9.41 12.92
N LEU A 28 -3.07 -8.49 12.25
CA LEU A 28 -3.68 -7.35 11.57
C LEU A 28 -4.65 -7.80 10.47
N PHE A 29 -4.27 -8.77 9.65
CA PHE A 29 -5.15 -9.33 8.60
C PHE A 29 -6.31 -10.14 9.19
N MET A 30 -6.08 -10.86 10.29
CA MET A 30 -7.16 -11.53 11.02
C MET A 30 -8.18 -10.54 11.60
N ASN A 31 -7.73 -9.37 12.06
CA ASN A 31 -8.59 -8.38 12.73
C ASN A 31 -9.06 -7.24 11.82
N THR A 32 -8.73 -7.27 10.53
CA THR A 32 -9.15 -6.27 9.54
C THR A 32 -9.95 -6.97 8.45
N PRO A 33 -11.29 -7.04 8.58
CA PRO A 33 -12.10 -7.84 7.68
C PRO A 33 -12.11 -7.23 6.27
N ARG A 34 -11.31 -7.80 5.36
CA ARG A 34 -11.16 -7.34 3.98
C ARG A 34 -12.49 -7.15 3.22
N HIS A 35 -13.52 -7.94 3.54
CA HIS A 35 -14.87 -7.80 2.94
C HIS A 35 -15.57 -6.46 3.25
N GLN A 36 -15.13 -5.70 4.28
CA GLN A 36 -15.65 -4.37 4.59
C GLN A 36 -15.12 -3.29 3.61
N PHE A 37 -14.06 -3.61 2.86
CA PHE A 37 -13.39 -2.70 1.94
C PHE A 37 -13.71 -2.97 0.46
N VAL A 38 -14.73 -3.77 0.20
CA VAL A 38 -15.20 -4.09 -1.17
C VAL A 38 -16.71 -3.87 -1.27
N THR A 39 -17.26 -3.99 -2.48
CA THR A 39 -18.72 -3.96 -2.68
C THR A 39 -19.37 -5.28 -2.21
N GLU A 40 -20.67 -5.27 -1.93
CA GLU A 40 -21.41 -6.47 -1.53
C GLU A 40 -21.23 -7.64 -2.53
N ALA A 41 -21.24 -7.33 -3.83
CA ALA A 41 -21.05 -8.30 -4.91
C ALA A 41 -19.65 -8.96 -4.89
N GLN A 42 -18.66 -8.31 -4.28
CA GLN A 42 -17.28 -8.77 -4.22
C GLN A 42 -16.92 -9.48 -2.90
N GLN A 43 -17.80 -9.49 -1.89
CA GLN A 43 -17.45 -10.03 -0.57
C GLN A 43 -17.00 -11.49 -0.59
N GLN A 44 -17.55 -12.30 -1.50
CA GLN A 44 -17.14 -13.70 -1.66
C GLN A 44 -15.72 -13.85 -2.22
N LEU A 45 -15.23 -12.85 -2.95
CA LEU A 45 -13.89 -12.81 -3.54
C LEU A 45 -12.88 -12.03 -2.67
N ALA A 46 -13.35 -11.34 -1.62
CA ALA A 46 -12.51 -10.50 -0.76
C ALA A 46 -11.32 -11.23 -0.13
N TYR A 47 -11.43 -12.55 0.02
CA TYR A 47 -10.44 -13.43 0.66
C TYR A 47 -9.70 -14.35 -0.31
N THR A 48 -9.86 -14.11 -1.60
CA THR A 48 -9.06 -14.74 -2.64
C THR A 48 -7.80 -13.92 -2.86
N ASP A 49 -6.67 -14.59 -3.10
CA ASP A 49 -5.41 -13.91 -3.43
C ASP A 49 -5.43 -13.33 -4.85
N THR A 50 -6.17 -12.24 -5.04
CA THR A 50 -6.32 -11.56 -6.32
C THR A 50 -6.61 -10.08 -6.14
N SER A 51 -6.32 -9.30 -7.18
CA SER A 51 -6.68 -7.90 -7.23
C SER A 51 -8.19 -7.75 -7.46
N LEU A 52 -8.81 -6.78 -6.79
CA LEU A 52 -10.25 -6.52 -6.92
C LEU A 52 -10.50 -5.11 -7.46
N PRO A 53 -11.38 -4.91 -8.45
CA PRO A 53 -11.65 -3.58 -8.98
C PRO A 53 -12.36 -2.72 -7.92
N ILE A 54 -11.93 -1.46 -7.79
CA ILE A 54 -12.45 -0.52 -6.79
C ILE A 54 -13.08 0.74 -7.40
N GLY A 55 -13.24 0.79 -8.72
CA GLY A 55 -13.74 1.94 -9.46
C GLY A 55 -12.63 2.68 -10.22
N GLU A 56 -12.99 3.53 -11.18
CA GLU A 56 -12.06 4.38 -11.96
C GLU A 56 -10.88 3.61 -12.61
N GLY A 57 -11.09 2.33 -12.95
CA GLY A 57 -10.04 1.45 -13.48
C GLY A 57 -8.96 1.05 -12.47
N GLN A 58 -9.13 1.40 -11.19
CA GLN A 58 -8.20 1.09 -10.11
C GLN A 58 -8.52 -0.26 -9.46
N PHE A 59 -7.52 -0.84 -8.80
CA PHE A 59 -7.62 -2.14 -8.15
C PHE A 59 -7.05 -2.12 -6.73
N MET A 60 -7.71 -2.83 -5.83
CA MET A 60 -7.16 -3.26 -4.56
C MET A 60 -6.09 -4.33 -4.79
N LEU A 61 -4.94 -4.24 -4.11
CA LEU A 61 -3.84 -5.20 -4.23
C LEU A 61 -4.22 -6.58 -3.69
N PRO A 62 -3.59 -7.68 -4.16
CA PRO A 62 -3.78 -8.99 -3.55
C PRO A 62 -3.36 -8.99 -2.07
N PRO A 63 -4.07 -9.72 -1.19
CA PRO A 63 -3.76 -9.75 0.24
C PRO A 63 -2.36 -10.28 0.55
N THR A 64 -1.80 -11.21 -0.24
CA THR A 64 -0.42 -11.69 -0.03
C THR A 64 0.61 -10.59 -0.27
N VAL A 65 0.43 -9.82 -1.34
CA VAL A 65 1.27 -8.66 -1.71
C VAL A 65 1.22 -7.60 -0.60
N GLU A 66 0.03 -7.20 -0.16
CA GLU A 66 -0.13 -6.24 0.95
C GLU A 66 0.57 -6.74 2.22
N ALA A 67 0.37 -8.01 2.60
CA ALA A 67 0.91 -8.57 3.83
C ALA A 67 2.45 -8.65 3.82
N ARG A 68 3.05 -9.04 2.69
CA ARG A 68 4.51 -9.15 2.56
C ARG A 68 5.20 -7.80 2.60
N VAL A 69 4.61 -6.79 1.94
CA VAL A 69 5.13 -5.43 1.98
C VAL A 69 4.97 -4.86 3.39
N LEU A 70 3.81 -5.07 4.04
CA LEU A 70 3.59 -4.61 5.42
C LEU A 70 4.58 -5.26 6.41
N GLN A 71 4.90 -6.53 6.24
CA GLN A 71 5.94 -7.20 7.03
C GLN A 71 7.32 -6.61 6.79
N ALA A 72 7.72 -6.41 5.53
CA ALA A 72 9.02 -5.83 5.21
C ALA A 72 9.14 -4.37 5.67
N LEU A 73 8.00 -3.67 5.74
CA LEU A 73 7.90 -2.35 6.33
C LEU A 73 8.01 -2.35 7.85
N ASP A 74 7.91 -3.45 8.60
CA ASP A 74 8.12 -3.52 10.07
C ASP A 74 7.72 -2.24 10.86
N ILE A 75 6.47 -1.79 10.71
CA ILE A 75 6.02 -0.47 11.18
C ILE A 75 5.89 -0.47 12.70
N ALA A 76 6.45 0.56 13.35
CA ALA A 76 6.34 0.77 14.78
C ALA A 76 5.22 1.77 15.13
N GLU A 77 4.58 1.56 16.29
CA GLU A 77 3.41 2.33 16.75
C GLU A 77 3.67 3.83 16.92
N ASN A 78 4.94 4.27 16.99
CA ASN A 78 5.32 5.67 17.13
C ASN A 78 5.65 6.36 15.78
N GLU A 79 5.67 5.63 14.67
CA GLU A 79 6.08 6.12 13.36
C GLU A 79 4.94 6.86 12.63
N THR A 80 5.30 7.77 11.72
CA THR A 80 4.35 8.41 10.80
C THR A 80 4.49 7.89 9.39
N VAL A 81 3.36 7.58 8.77
CA VAL A 81 3.28 6.97 7.44
C VAL A 81 2.72 7.95 6.41
N LEU A 82 3.30 7.98 5.23
CA LEU A 82 2.69 8.54 4.02
C LEU A 82 2.29 7.39 3.08
N GLU A 83 1.00 7.27 2.79
CA GLU A 83 0.47 6.35 1.78
C GLU A 83 0.09 7.15 0.53
N ILE A 84 0.56 6.67 -0.64
CA ILE A 84 0.13 7.18 -1.95
C ILE A 84 -0.70 6.10 -2.62
N GLY A 85 -1.98 6.43 -2.84
CA GLY A 85 -3.02 5.54 -3.33
C GLY A 85 -3.81 4.91 -2.17
N THR A 86 -4.73 5.67 -1.58
CA THR A 86 -5.66 5.18 -0.53
C THR A 86 -6.48 3.98 -1.02
N GLY A 87 -6.93 4.03 -2.28
CA GLY A 87 -7.67 2.95 -2.92
C GLY A 87 -8.91 2.54 -2.13
N SER A 88 -9.07 1.25 -1.87
CA SER A 88 -10.22 0.72 -1.11
C SER A 88 -10.30 1.20 0.35
N GLY A 89 -9.17 1.65 0.91
CA GLY A 89 -8.96 1.93 2.33
C GLY A 89 -8.49 0.75 3.18
N HIS A 90 -8.36 -0.47 2.63
CA HIS A 90 -7.92 -1.63 3.43
C HIS A 90 -6.47 -1.50 3.89
N ASN A 91 -5.56 -1.16 2.98
CA ASN A 91 -4.16 -0.93 3.31
C ASN A 91 -4.01 0.22 4.31
N THR A 92 -4.72 1.34 4.09
CA THR A 92 -4.80 2.44 5.05
C THR A 92 -5.26 1.99 6.44
N ALA A 93 -6.25 1.09 6.54
CA ALA A 93 -6.69 0.55 7.83
C ALA A 93 -5.58 -0.27 8.52
N LEU A 94 -4.84 -1.08 7.76
CA LEU A 94 -3.70 -1.85 8.29
C LEU A 94 -2.59 -0.92 8.79
N LEU A 95 -2.25 0.11 8.01
CA LEU A 95 -1.26 1.14 8.38
C LEU A 95 -1.71 1.91 9.63
N ALA A 96 -2.98 2.33 9.69
CA ALA A 96 -3.53 3.09 10.81
C ALA A 96 -3.57 2.29 12.12
N LYS A 97 -3.69 0.96 12.05
CA LYS A 97 -3.55 0.07 13.22
C LYS A 97 -2.11 -0.17 13.66
N SER A 98 -1.14 0.11 12.79
CA SER A 98 0.29 -0.21 13.02
C SER A 98 1.12 1.01 13.40
N ALA A 99 0.69 2.21 13.00
CA ALA A 99 1.45 3.45 13.10
C ALA A 99 0.77 4.49 14.01
N ARG A 100 1.54 5.53 14.38
CA ARG A 100 1.01 6.66 15.14
C ARG A 100 0.01 7.47 14.33
N HIS A 101 0.33 7.71 13.07
CA HIS A 101 -0.45 8.55 12.17
C HIS A 101 -0.21 8.19 10.72
N VAL A 102 -1.27 8.24 9.90
CA VAL A 102 -1.22 7.96 8.47
C VAL A 102 -1.72 9.17 7.70
N THR A 103 -0.87 9.79 6.89
CA THR A 103 -1.28 10.67 5.80
C THR A 103 -1.54 9.80 4.58
N THR A 104 -2.71 9.88 3.95
CA THR A 104 -3.03 9.12 2.74
C THR A 104 -3.53 10.02 1.63
N VAL A 105 -3.04 9.78 0.41
CA VAL A 105 -3.35 10.59 -0.78
C VAL A 105 -4.02 9.73 -1.83
N GLU A 106 -5.17 10.16 -2.34
CA GLU A 106 -5.90 9.50 -3.42
C GLU A 106 -6.17 10.47 -4.57
N TYR A 107 -6.03 9.99 -5.80
CA TYR A 107 -6.23 10.80 -7.00
C TYR A 107 -7.73 11.03 -7.28
N PHE A 108 -8.53 9.95 -7.22
CA PHE A 108 -9.95 10.01 -7.55
C PHE A 108 -10.81 10.32 -6.32
N SER A 109 -11.55 11.44 -6.37
CA SER A 109 -12.46 11.81 -5.27
C SER A 109 -13.52 10.75 -4.98
N SER A 110 -14.06 10.07 -6.00
CA SER A 110 -15.06 9.00 -5.85
C SER A 110 -14.55 7.84 -4.99
N ILE A 111 -13.29 7.44 -5.20
CA ILE A 111 -12.60 6.40 -4.42
C ILE A 111 -12.31 6.91 -3.01
N LEU A 112 -11.77 8.12 -2.88
CA LEU A 112 -11.42 8.71 -1.59
C LEU A 112 -12.63 8.82 -0.65
N GLU A 113 -13.78 9.28 -1.14
CA GLU A 113 -14.99 9.41 -0.33
C GLU A 113 -15.51 8.04 0.13
N THR A 114 -15.36 7.01 -0.70
CA THR A 114 -15.70 5.63 -0.32
C THR A 114 -14.77 5.12 0.78
N ALA A 115 -13.45 5.36 0.66
CA ALA A 115 -12.47 4.99 1.66
C ALA A 115 -12.72 5.71 3.00
N LYS A 116 -12.98 7.03 2.99
CA LYS A 116 -13.33 7.81 4.19
C LYS A 116 -14.53 7.24 4.92
N SER A 117 -15.58 6.84 4.20
CA SER A 117 -16.77 6.22 4.79
C SER A 117 -16.43 4.93 5.54
N ARG A 118 -15.64 4.04 4.91
CA ARG A 118 -15.18 2.77 5.50
C ARG A 118 -14.23 2.96 6.68
N LEU A 119 -13.44 4.03 6.66
CA LEU A 119 -12.42 4.34 7.66
C LEU A 119 -12.89 5.34 8.72
N SER A 120 -14.19 5.66 8.77
CA SER A 120 -14.77 6.68 9.67
C SER A 120 -14.55 6.43 11.17
N THR A 121 -14.16 5.22 11.57
CA THR A 121 -13.88 4.85 12.95
C THR A 121 -12.42 5.09 13.36
N PHE A 122 -11.53 5.39 12.41
CA PHE A 122 -10.13 5.72 12.67
C PHE A 122 -9.98 7.23 12.90
N ASP A 123 -9.24 7.60 13.94
CA ASP A 123 -8.99 8.99 14.34
C ASP A 123 -7.58 9.48 14.00
N ASN A 124 -6.70 8.57 13.55
CA ASN A 124 -5.29 8.83 13.26
C ASN A 124 -4.96 8.86 11.75
N ILE A 125 -5.95 9.12 10.89
CA ILE A 125 -5.78 9.22 9.43
C ILE A 125 -6.05 10.65 8.93
N GLU A 126 -5.10 11.20 8.17
CA GLU A 126 -5.24 12.46 7.43
C GLU A 126 -5.44 12.16 5.93
N PHE A 127 -6.62 12.47 5.40
CA PHE A 127 -7.01 12.18 4.02
C PHE A 127 -6.80 13.37 3.09
N HIS A 128 -6.17 13.13 1.95
CA HIS A 128 -5.96 14.12 0.91
C HIS A 128 -6.40 13.64 -0.46
N GLN A 129 -6.99 14.55 -1.24
CA GLN A 129 -7.20 14.34 -2.66
C GLN A 129 -6.07 15.01 -3.44
N GLY A 130 -5.40 14.28 -4.33
CA GLY A 130 -4.39 14.87 -5.19
C GLY A 130 -3.54 13.86 -5.95
N ASP A 131 -2.62 14.39 -6.75
CA ASP A 131 -1.66 13.60 -7.48
C ASP A 131 -0.39 13.38 -6.65
N GLY A 132 -0.21 12.15 -6.17
CA GLY A 132 0.99 11.71 -5.45
C GLY A 132 1.99 10.95 -6.33
N SER A 133 1.89 10.98 -7.66
CA SER A 133 2.74 10.17 -8.53
C SER A 133 4.24 10.49 -8.44
N GLN A 134 4.59 11.74 -8.12
CA GLN A 134 5.98 12.21 -8.11
C GLN A 134 6.43 12.81 -6.77
N ASP A 135 5.51 13.41 -6.00
CA ASP A 135 5.79 14.03 -4.71
C ASP A 135 4.46 14.33 -3.99
N TRP A 136 4.52 14.57 -2.69
CA TRP A 136 3.42 15.12 -1.90
C TRP A 136 3.89 16.33 -1.09
N GLN A 137 3.62 17.54 -1.57
CA GLN A 137 4.20 18.78 -1.03
C GLN A 137 3.48 19.29 0.23
N ASP A 138 3.66 18.58 1.34
CA ASP A 138 3.11 18.92 2.65
C ASP A 138 4.16 19.48 3.64
N ASN A 139 5.42 19.62 3.20
CA ASN A 139 6.57 20.01 4.04
C ASN A 139 6.82 19.11 5.26
N LYS A 140 6.32 17.86 5.26
CA LYS A 140 6.55 16.86 6.31
C LYS A 140 7.63 15.85 5.91
N GLN A 141 8.29 15.29 6.92
CA GLN A 141 9.09 14.07 6.81
C GLN A 141 8.30 12.88 7.36
N TYR A 142 8.65 11.68 6.92
CA TYR A 142 7.96 10.44 7.25
C TYR A 142 8.95 9.35 7.63
N ASP A 143 8.57 8.51 8.58
CA ASP A 143 9.33 7.32 8.93
C ASP A 143 9.07 6.20 7.91
N VAL A 144 7.84 6.16 7.38
CA VAL A 144 7.44 5.17 6.39
C VAL A 144 6.72 5.84 5.23
N ILE A 145 7.05 5.45 4.01
CA ILE A 145 6.29 5.81 2.81
C ILE A 145 5.85 4.53 2.10
N TYR A 146 4.61 4.46 1.62
CA TYR A 146 4.12 3.31 0.85
C TYR A 146 3.40 3.79 -0.41
N LEU A 147 3.99 3.50 -1.58
CA LEU A 147 3.35 3.65 -2.88
C LEU A 147 2.58 2.38 -3.23
N THR A 148 1.25 2.45 -3.27
CA THR A 148 0.38 1.26 -3.48
C THR A 148 0.08 0.97 -4.95
N GLY A 149 0.60 1.79 -5.87
CA GLY A 149 0.64 1.55 -7.30
C GLY A 149 2.07 1.52 -7.84
N ALA A 150 2.26 0.94 -9.01
CA ALA A 150 3.58 0.85 -9.62
C ALA A 150 4.10 2.20 -10.13
N VAL A 151 5.41 2.36 -10.12
CA VAL A 151 6.14 3.51 -10.64
C VAL A 151 7.29 3.03 -11.53
N THR A 152 7.62 3.80 -12.56
CA THR A 152 8.79 3.48 -13.40
C THR A 152 10.08 3.59 -12.59
N ASP A 153 10.21 4.67 -11.83
CA ASP A 153 11.30 4.98 -10.91
C ASP A 153 10.74 5.69 -9.69
N ILE A 154 11.41 5.56 -8.54
CA ILE A 154 11.03 6.28 -7.33
C ILE A 154 11.61 7.70 -7.40
N SER A 155 10.75 8.70 -7.26
CA SER A 155 11.16 10.10 -7.22
C SER A 155 12.10 10.39 -6.04
N SER A 156 13.18 11.13 -6.30
CA SER A 156 14.11 11.57 -5.26
C SER A 156 13.44 12.45 -4.20
N ASN A 157 12.32 13.11 -4.53
CA ASN A 157 11.54 13.89 -3.56
C ASN A 157 11.01 12.99 -2.44
N TYR A 158 10.53 11.79 -2.77
CA TYR A 158 10.09 10.81 -1.76
C TYR A 158 11.25 10.31 -0.90
N LEU A 159 12.40 10.03 -1.52
CA LEU A 159 13.60 9.59 -0.79
C LEU A 159 14.09 10.63 0.22
N GLN A 160 13.97 11.93 -0.12
CA GLN A 160 14.35 13.03 0.77
C GLN A 160 13.34 13.29 1.90
N LYS A 161 12.09 12.86 1.73
CA LYS A 161 11.05 12.93 2.76
C LYS A 161 11.22 11.89 3.86
N LEU A 162 11.97 10.82 3.62
CA LEU A 162 12.25 9.83 4.65
C LEU A 162 13.09 10.44 5.77
N THR A 163 12.77 10.16 7.03
CA THR A 163 13.69 10.37 8.14
C THR A 163 14.92 9.46 7.97
N ILE A 164 16.04 9.75 8.66
CA ILE A 164 17.15 8.79 8.72
C ILE A 164 16.67 7.57 9.52
N GLY A 165 16.82 6.38 8.94
CA GLY A 165 16.20 5.13 9.41
C GLY A 165 14.82 4.87 8.82
N GLY A 166 14.21 5.88 8.18
CA GLY A 166 12.94 5.73 7.50
C GLY A 166 13.05 4.93 6.20
N ARG A 167 11.94 4.34 5.77
CA ARG A 167 11.89 3.44 4.62
C ARG A 167 10.69 3.65 3.72
N ILE A 168 10.87 3.41 2.43
CA ILE A 168 9.82 3.45 1.42
C ILE A 168 9.58 2.07 0.82
N ALA A 169 8.33 1.65 0.73
CA ALA A 169 7.89 0.54 -0.09
C ALA A 169 7.32 1.04 -1.42
N ALA A 170 7.77 0.45 -2.53
CA ALA A 170 7.26 0.75 -3.86
C ALA A 170 7.37 -0.46 -4.79
N PHE A 171 6.58 -0.43 -5.87
CA PHE A 171 6.64 -1.40 -6.94
C PHE A 171 7.29 -0.73 -8.16
N VAL A 172 8.54 -1.06 -8.43
CA VAL A 172 9.37 -0.36 -9.41
C VAL A 172 9.52 -1.17 -10.68
N GLY A 173 9.31 -0.53 -11.83
CA GLY A 173 9.52 -1.11 -13.15
C GLY A 173 8.31 -0.96 -14.07
N THR A 174 8.31 -1.72 -15.16
CA THR A 174 7.27 -1.69 -16.19
C THR A 174 6.84 -3.09 -16.55
N SER A 175 5.56 -3.29 -16.87
CA SER A 175 5.06 -4.58 -17.38
C SER A 175 5.95 -5.09 -18.54
N PRO A 176 6.32 -6.39 -18.57
CA PRO A 176 5.79 -7.48 -17.76
C PRO A 176 6.54 -7.77 -16.44
N ALA A 177 7.50 -6.93 -16.02
CA ALA A 177 8.29 -7.20 -14.82
C ALA A 177 8.44 -5.95 -13.95
N MET A 178 7.86 -6.00 -12.75
CA MET A 178 8.05 -5.01 -11.69
C MET A 178 8.61 -5.72 -10.46
N THR A 179 9.33 -5.00 -9.61
CA THR A 179 9.88 -5.52 -8.36
C THR A 179 9.31 -4.73 -7.20
N ALA A 180 8.74 -5.42 -6.20
CA ALA A 180 8.47 -4.81 -4.91
C ALA A 180 9.79 -4.58 -4.17
N GLN A 181 10.06 -3.34 -3.78
CA GLN A 181 11.32 -2.94 -3.16
C GLN A 181 11.06 -2.19 -1.86
N ILE A 182 11.96 -2.37 -0.89
CA ILE A 182 12.12 -1.49 0.27
C ILE A 182 13.39 -0.68 0.06
N ILE A 183 13.29 0.65 0.23
CA ILE A 183 14.47 1.53 0.25
C ILE A 183 14.54 2.22 1.59
N THR A 184 15.65 2.03 2.31
CA THR A 184 15.90 2.61 3.63
C THR A 184 16.89 3.75 3.52
N ARG A 185 16.58 4.91 4.12
CA ARG A 185 17.52 6.03 4.21
C ARG A 185 18.48 5.80 5.38
N VAL A 186 19.73 5.41 5.08
CA VAL A 186 20.74 5.09 6.10
C VAL A 186 21.64 6.27 6.47
N GLY A 187 21.61 7.34 5.69
CA GLY A 187 22.36 8.57 5.93
C GLY A 187 21.72 9.82 5.32
N GLU A 188 22.42 10.95 5.37
CA GLU A 188 21.89 12.21 4.86
C GLU A 188 21.56 12.14 3.36
N ASN A 189 22.43 11.52 2.56
CA ASN A 189 22.21 11.29 1.13
C ASN A 189 22.57 9.86 0.73
N GLU A 190 22.25 8.90 1.61
CA GLU A 190 22.59 7.49 1.44
C GLU A 190 21.35 6.62 1.66
N TRP A 191 21.14 5.69 0.72
CA TRP A 191 20.00 4.80 0.71
C TRP A 191 20.43 3.37 0.37
N GLU A 192 19.83 2.41 1.04
CA GLU A 192 19.99 0.98 0.76
C GLU A 192 18.69 0.43 0.17
N THR A 193 18.80 -0.41 -0.85
CA THR A 193 17.64 -1.01 -1.54
C THR A 193 17.63 -2.52 -1.33
N GLU A 194 16.50 -3.04 -0.90
CA GLU A 194 16.19 -4.46 -0.82
C GLU A 194 15.07 -4.80 -1.81
N ALA A 195 15.31 -5.78 -2.69
CA ALA A 195 14.28 -6.34 -3.56
C ALA A 195 13.57 -7.50 -2.85
N LEU A 196 12.25 -7.41 -2.73
CA LEU A 196 11.45 -8.41 -2.01
C LEU A 196 10.99 -9.55 -2.93
N PHE A 197 10.30 -9.22 -4.02
CA PHE A 197 9.72 -10.18 -4.98
C PHE A 197 9.33 -9.48 -6.29
N GLU A 198 9.17 -10.26 -7.36
CA GLU A 198 8.63 -9.80 -8.63
C GLU A 198 7.11 -9.81 -8.64
N THR A 199 6.49 -8.84 -9.30
CA THR A 199 5.04 -8.74 -9.43
C THR A 199 4.65 -7.91 -10.65
N VAL A 200 3.35 -7.80 -10.92
CA VAL A 200 2.77 -6.85 -11.88
C VAL A 200 1.49 -6.29 -11.26
N ILE A 201 1.47 -4.98 -11.03
CA ILE A 201 0.31 -4.26 -10.49
C ILE A 201 -0.01 -3.04 -11.36
N PRO A 202 -1.21 -2.46 -11.27
CA PRO A 202 -1.51 -1.19 -11.94
C PRO A 202 -0.55 -0.07 -11.50
N SER A 203 -0.15 0.77 -12.45
CA SER A 203 0.69 1.95 -12.20
C SER A 203 -0.10 3.04 -11.48
N LEU A 204 0.59 3.86 -10.68
CA LEU A 204 0.04 5.14 -10.27
C LEU A 204 -0.26 5.99 -11.52
N ILE A 205 -1.39 6.71 -11.49
CA ILE A 205 -1.73 7.69 -12.54
C ILE A 205 -0.57 8.68 -12.69
N HIS A 206 -0.13 8.93 -13.91
CA HIS A 206 1.03 9.78 -14.25
C HIS A 206 2.42 9.28 -13.80
N ALA A 207 2.55 8.05 -13.29
CA ALA A 207 3.85 7.41 -13.03
C ALA A 207 4.33 6.46 -14.15
N GLU A 208 3.51 6.27 -15.18
CA GLU A 208 3.86 5.49 -16.36
C GLU A 208 4.97 6.17 -17.17
N PRO A 209 5.82 5.41 -17.89
CA PRO A 209 6.78 5.98 -18.81
C PRO A 209 6.06 6.86 -19.82
N LYS A 210 6.55 8.09 -20.04
CA LYS A 210 6.07 8.90 -21.16
C LYS A 210 6.25 8.07 -22.44
N ALA A 211 5.17 7.80 -23.16
CA ALA A 211 5.23 7.09 -24.42
C ALA A 211 6.22 7.81 -25.35
N THR A 212 7.39 7.21 -25.55
CA THR A 212 8.32 7.63 -26.60
C THR A 212 7.73 7.14 -27.92
N PHE A 213 6.93 7.99 -28.56
CA PHE A 213 6.61 7.79 -29.97
C PHE A 213 7.94 7.75 -30.74
N GLN A 214 8.28 6.59 -31.28
CA GLN A 214 9.27 6.47 -32.34
C GLN A 214 8.54 6.30 -33.67
N LEU A 215 8.97 7.17 -34.60
CA LEU A 215 8.61 7.36 -36.02
C LEU A 215 7.37 8.23 -36.30
#